data_AF-A0A0R2QCA8-F1
#
_entry.id   AF-A0A0R2QCA8-F1
#
_cell.length_a   1.000
_cell.length_b   1.000
_cell.length_c   1.000
_cell.angle_alpha   90.00
_cell.angle_beta   90.00
_cell.angle_gamma   90.00
#
_symmetry.space_group_name_H-M   'P 1'
#
loop_
_entity.id
_entity.type
_entity.pdbx_description
1 polymer ?
#
loop_
_entity_poly.entity_id
_entity_poly.type
_entity_poly.pdbx_seq_one_letter_code
_entity_poly.pdbx_strand_id
1 'polypeptide(L)'
;MEVAGYELTLQHRIKFSKIKSPRGRSIFVPDRLWRLDVGKVFEPVVLPLSLNWSQPGREYEVRDRRQRARLYETVIREGMPHDMLTYIDGALLVDSWSELVLPRNVRAHWQSIIETAA
;
A
#
# COMPACT_ATOMS: atom_id res chain seq x y z
N MET A 1 -13.17 -2.33 -32.34
CA MET A 1 -13.38 -3.50 -33.22
C MET A 1 -14.03 -4.57 -32.36
N GLU A 2 -15.31 -4.81 -32.60
CA GLU A 2 -16.14 -5.78 -31.88
C GLU A 2 -15.90 -7.16 -32.49
N VAL A 3 -15.43 -8.11 -31.68
CA VAL A 3 -15.35 -9.52 -32.07
C VAL A 3 -15.90 -10.34 -30.90
N ALA A 4 -17.03 -11.01 -31.15
CA ALA A 4 -17.70 -12.00 -30.30
C ALA A 4 -18.51 -11.51 -29.06
N GLY A 5 -19.10 -10.31 -29.07
CA GLY A 5 -20.04 -9.92 -28.00
C GLY A 5 -19.44 -9.82 -26.59
N TYR A 6 -18.11 -9.70 -26.51
CA TYR A 6 -17.38 -9.47 -25.28
C TYR A 6 -16.85 -8.04 -25.24
N GLU A 7 -17.06 -7.36 -24.12
CA GLU A 7 -16.39 -6.09 -23.82
C GLU A 7 -14.96 -6.39 -23.34
N LEU A 8 -13.97 -6.05 -24.17
CA LEU A 8 -12.56 -6.08 -23.77
C LEU A 8 -12.22 -4.80 -23.02
N THR A 9 -12.27 -4.84 -21.69
CA THR A 9 -11.77 -3.75 -20.87
C THR A 9 -10.25 -3.85 -20.70
N LEU A 10 -9.51 -2.85 -21.16
CA LEU A 10 -8.07 -2.72 -20.91
C LEU A 10 -7.85 -2.29 -19.45
N GLN A 11 -7.81 -3.24 -18.52
CA GLN A 11 -7.48 -2.92 -17.13
C GLN A 11 -5.98 -2.68 -17.00
N HIS A 12 -5.59 -1.41 -16.86
CA HIS A 12 -4.21 -1.06 -16.50
C HIS A 12 -3.90 -1.63 -15.11
N ARG A 13 -3.19 -2.75 -15.05
CA ARG A 13 -2.73 -3.33 -13.78
C ARG A 13 -1.66 -2.44 -13.17
N ILE A 14 -1.74 -2.25 -11.87
CA ILE A 14 -0.72 -1.51 -11.11
C ILE A 14 0.56 -2.33 -11.14
N LYS A 15 1.64 -1.72 -11.61
CA LYS A 15 2.94 -2.38 -11.70
C LYS A 15 3.78 -1.96 -10.51
N PHE A 16 4.55 -2.91 -9.99
CA PHE A 16 5.47 -2.65 -8.89
C PHE A 16 6.90 -2.79 -9.36
N SER A 17 7.69 -1.74 -9.16
CA SER A 17 9.14 -1.77 -9.31
C SER A 17 9.77 -2.30 -8.04
N LYS A 18 10.65 -3.30 -8.18
CA LYS A 18 11.44 -3.83 -7.06
C LYS A 18 12.78 -3.10 -7.01
N ILE A 19 12.97 -2.30 -5.96
CA ILE A 19 14.20 -1.55 -5.71
C ILE A 19 15.07 -2.34 -4.74
N LYS A 20 16.27 -2.73 -5.19
CA LYS A 20 17.23 -3.41 -4.34
C LYS A 20 17.79 -2.43 -3.30
N SER A 21 17.65 -2.78 -2.02
CA SER A 21 18.33 -2.05 -0.95
C SER A 21 19.75 -2.62 -0.78
N PRO A 22 20.80 -1.79 -0.71
CA PRO A 22 22.17 -2.24 -0.45
C PRO A 22 22.33 -2.96 0.90
N ARG A 23 21.44 -2.70 1.87
CA ARG A 23 21.54 -3.21 3.24
C ARG A 23 20.18 -3.66 3.79
N GLY A 24 19.47 -4.52 3.08
CA GLY A 24 18.25 -5.13 3.61
C GLY A 24 17.28 -5.61 2.55
N ARG A 25 16.00 -5.68 2.94
CA ARG A 25 14.91 -6.13 2.06
C ARG A 25 14.74 -5.18 0.89
N SER A 26 14.36 -5.74 -0.27
CA SER A 26 13.96 -4.93 -1.42
C SER A 26 12.68 -4.16 -1.10
N ILE A 27 12.56 -2.97 -1.65
CA ILE A 27 11.38 -2.12 -1.55
C ILE A 27 10.54 -2.34 -2.80
N PHE A 28 9.23 -2.41 -2.64
CA PHE A 28 8.31 -2.39 -3.77
C PHE A 28 7.65 -1.02 -3.86
N VAL A 29 7.64 -0.44 -5.06
CA VAL A 29 7.07 0.87 -5.32
C VAL A 29 6.10 0.76 -6.48
N PRO A 30 4.83 1.15 -6.30
CA PRO A 30 3.85 1.11 -7.38
C PRO A 30 4.10 2.22 -8.40
N ASP A 31 3.62 2.03 -9.62
CA ASP A 31 3.61 3.07 -10.66
C ASP A 31 2.49 4.11 -10.47
N ARG A 32 1.48 3.81 -9.64
CA ARG A 32 0.38 4.70 -9.27
C ARG A 32 -0.35 4.23 -8.01
N LEU A 33 -1.09 5.11 -7.36
CA LEU A 33 -1.96 4.77 -6.23
C LEU A 33 -3.31 4.21 -6.69
N TRP A 34 -4.04 3.58 -5.77
CA TRP A 34 -5.35 2.98 -5.99
C TRP A 34 -6.32 3.29 -4.85
N ARG A 35 -7.58 2.95 -5.05
CA ARG A 35 -8.64 3.06 -4.04
C ARG A 35 -9.04 1.67 -3.58
N LEU A 36 -9.20 1.50 -2.28
CA LEU A 36 -9.89 0.33 -1.76
C LEU A 36 -11.40 0.52 -1.89
N ASP A 37 -12.13 -0.59 -1.81
CA ASP A 37 -13.59 -0.56 -1.70
C ASP A 37 -13.99 0.24 -0.44
N VAL A 38 -14.92 1.19 -0.59
CA VAL A 38 -15.37 2.07 0.50
C VAL A 38 -15.96 1.29 1.67
N GLY A 39 -16.59 0.14 1.41
CA GLY A 39 -17.10 -0.74 2.47
C GLY A 39 -16.00 -1.39 3.30
N LYS A 40 -14.79 -1.56 2.74
CA LYS A 40 -13.66 -2.26 3.37
C LYS A 40 -12.58 -1.34 3.92
N VAL A 41 -12.46 -0.13 3.39
CA VAL A 41 -11.32 0.76 3.65
C VAL A 41 -11.15 1.15 5.13
N PHE A 42 -12.21 1.04 5.93
CA PHE A 42 -12.21 1.34 7.36
C PHE A 42 -12.56 0.15 8.25
N GLU A 43 -12.63 -1.07 7.71
CA GLU A 43 -12.76 -2.26 8.54
C GLU A 43 -11.48 -2.47 9.36
N PRO A 44 -11.58 -2.92 10.62
CA PRO A 44 -10.41 -3.30 11.40
C PRO A 44 -9.59 -4.37 10.67
N VAL A 45 -8.26 -4.25 10.76
CA VAL A 45 -7.34 -5.14 10.04
C VAL A 45 -6.47 -5.89 11.03
N VAL A 46 -6.41 -7.22 10.88
CA VAL A 46 -5.37 -8.06 11.49
C VAL A 46 -4.39 -8.45 10.40
N LEU A 47 -3.13 -8.04 10.55
CA LEU A 47 -2.08 -8.39 9.59
C LEU A 47 -1.68 -9.86 9.74
N PRO A 48 -1.37 -10.56 8.62
CA PRO A 48 -0.80 -11.90 8.68
C PRO A 48 0.56 -11.90 9.39
N LEU A 49 0.93 -13.05 9.95
CA LEU A 49 2.19 -13.24 10.68
C LEU A 49 3.42 -12.83 9.85
N SER A 50 3.37 -13.00 8.52
CA SER A 50 4.45 -12.58 7.61
C SER A 50 4.74 -11.08 7.62
N LEU A 51 3.76 -10.24 7.98
CA LEU A 51 3.90 -8.79 8.06
C LEU A 51 4.09 -8.29 9.49
N ASN A 52 3.49 -8.98 10.47
CA ASN A 52 3.51 -8.55 11.86
C ASN A 52 3.90 -9.70 12.82
N TRP A 53 5.09 -10.25 12.60
CA TRP A 53 5.64 -11.34 13.43
C TRP A 53 5.93 -10.92 14.88
N SER A 54 6.13 -9.62 15.14
CA SER A 54 6.45 -9.11 16.47
C SER A 54 5.21 -8.86 17.34
N GLN A 55 4.03 -8.66 16.75
CA GLN A 55 2.76 -8.46 17.45
C GLN A 55 1.64 -9.26 16.79
N PRO A 56 1.75 -10.61 16.73
CA PRO A 56 0.76 -11.44 16.06
C PRO A 56 -0.64 -11.25 16.65
N GLY A 57 -1.67 -11.23 15.80
CA GLY A 57 -3.06 -11.06 16.21
C GLY A 57 -3.43 -9.63 16.61
N ARG A 58 -2.51 -8.67 16.52
CA ARG A 58 -2.85 -7.26 16.72
C ARG A 58 -3.86 -6.81 15.65
N GLU A 59 -4.97 -6.28 16.13
CA GLU A 59 -5.95 -5.57 15.32
C GLU A 59 -5.56 -4.08 15.23
N TYR A 60 -5.70 -3.53 14.03
CA TYR A 60 -5.56 -2.11 13.74
C TYR A 60 -6.94 -1.55 13.48
N GLU A 61 -7.42 -0.63 14.31
CA GLU A 61 -8.63 0.14 14.02
C GLU A 61 -8.33 1.15 12.91
N VAL A 62 -8.73 0.85 11.68
CA VAL A 62 -8.34 1.64 10.50
C VAL A 62 -9.01 3.01 10.48
N ARG A 63 -10.12 3.22 11.21
CA ARG A 63 -10.70 4.56 11.40
C ARG A 63 -9.80 5.47 12.23
N ASP A 64 -9.06 4.92 13.18
CA ASP A 64 -8.03 5.65 13.90
C ASP A 64 -6.86 5.95 12.96
N ARG A 65 -6.68 7.24 12.66
CA ARG A 65 -5.66 7.73 11.74
C ARG A 65 -4.24 7.29 12.13
N ARG A 66 -3.91 7.30 13.42
CA ARG A 66 -2.58 6.91 13.91
C ARG A 66 -2.37 5.43 13.74
N GLN A 67 -3.39 4.62 14.03
CA GLN A 67 -3.32 3.17 13.82
C GLN A 67 -3.22 2.82 12.34
N ARG A 68 -3.98 3.50 11.47
CA ARG A 68 -3.88 3.37 10.01
C ARG A 68 -2.48 3.75 9.49
N ALA A 69 -1.87 4.82 10.00
CA ALA A 69 -0.49 5.16 9.65
C ALA A 69 0.50 4.04 10.03
N ARG A 70 0.37 3.44 11.23
CA ARG A 70 1.20 2.30 11.64
C ARG A 70 0.97 1.05 10.79
N LEU A 71 -0.27 0.79 10.40
CA LEU A 71 -0.62 -0.26 9.46
C LEU A 71 0.11 -0.04 8.13
N TYR A 72 -0.01 1.16 7.54
CA TYR A 72 0.63 1.50 6.27
C TYR A 72 2.16 1.45 6.35
N GLU A 73 2.78 1.95 7.42
CA GLU A 73 4.22 1.83 7.64
C GLU A 73 4.69 0.37 7.62
N THR A 74 3.91 -0.52 8.22
CA THR A 74 4.23 -1.96 8.28
C THR A 74 4.12 -2.59 6.90
N VAL A 75 3.01 -2.34 6.20
CA VAL A 75 2.76 -2.90 4.87
C VAL A 75 3.74 -2.36 3.83
N ILE A 76 4.08 -1.08 3.84
CA ILE A 76 5.05 -0.49 2.90
C ILE A 76 6.45 -1.08 3.12
N ARG A 77 6.83 -1.30 4.38
CA ARG A 77 8.18 -1.76 4.74
C ARG A 77 8.36 -3.26 4.55
N GLU A 78 7.36 -4.06 4.91
CA GLU A 78 7.46 -5.52 4.99
C GLU A 78 6.65 -6.25 3.92
N GLY A 79 5.71 -5.56 3.28
CA GLY A 79 4.76 -6.13 2.35
C GLY A 79 5.32 -6.46 0.99
N MET A 80 4.71 -7.48 0.38
CA MET A 80 4.79 -7.74 -1.05
C MET A 80 3.72 -6.90 -1.77
N PRO A 81 3.78 -6.77 -3.11
CA PRO A 81 2.79 -6.03 -3.88
C PRO A 81 1.33 -6.38 -3.58
N HIS A 82 1.01 -7.66 -3.37
CA HIS A 82 -0.35 -8.09 -3.04
C HIS A 82 -0.81 -7.57 -1.67
N ASP A 83 0.09 -7.47 -0.69
CA ASP A 83 -0.22 -6.95 0.65
C ASP A 83 -0.55 -5.46 0.55
N MET A 84 0.24 -4.71 -0.22
CA MET A 84 -0.02 -3.29 -0.47
C MET A 84 -1.40 -3.11 -1.11
N LEU A 85 -1.68 -3.85 -2.19
CA LEU A 85 -2.97 -3.81 -2.88
C LEU A 85 -4.17 -4.18 -1.98
N THR A 86 -3.92 -4.95 -0.92
CA THR A 86 -4.95 -5.37 0.03
C THR A 86 -5.22 -4.32 1.09
N TYR A 87 -4.16 -3.70 1.65
CA TYR A 87 -4.26 -2.94 2.89
C TYR A 87 -4.12 -1.43 2.73
N ILE A 88 -3.63 -0.93 1.61
CA ILE A 88 -3.38 0.50 1.42
C ILE A 88 -4.47 1.11 0.54
N ASP A 89 -5.13 2.14 1.06
CA ASP A 89 -5.90 3.07 0.25
C ASP A 89 -5.07 4.33 -0.07
N GLY A 90 -5.00 4.66 -1.35
CA GLY A 90 -4.13 5.69 -1.90
C GLY A 90 -4.44 7.11 -1.42
N ALA A 91 -5.71 7.52 -1.34
CA ALA A 91 -5.97 8.90 -0.88
C ALA A 91 -5.81 9.03 0.63
N LEU A 92 -6.13 7.99 1.39
CA LEU A 92 -5.82 7.97 2.83
C LEU A 92 -4.31 7.93 3.09
N LEU A 93 -3.53 7.30 2.19
CA LEU A 93 -2.07 7.32 2.27
C LEU A 93 -1.53 8.72 1.97
N VAL A 94 -1.99 9.38 0.91
CA VAL A 94 -1.60 10.76 0.57
C VAL A 94 -1.90 11.69 1.75
N ASP A 95 -3.13 11.62 2.26
CA ASP A 95 -3.60 12.43 3.38
C ASP A 95 -2.74 12.23 4.64
N SER A 96 -2.29 11.01 4.93
CA SER A 96 -1.46 10.70 6.11
C SER A 96 0.05 10.70 5.86
N TRP A 97 0.51 10.97 4.63
CA TRP A 97 1.89 10.72 4.22
C TRP A 97 2.93 11.45 5.08
N SER A 98 2.65 12.69 5.49
CA SER A 98 3.57 13.47 6.34
C SER A 98 3.77 12.89 7.74
N GLU A 99 2.83 12.07 8.22
CA GLU A 99 2.85 11.46 9.56
C GLU A 99 3.55 10.10 9.59
N LEU A 100 3.72 9.45 8.43
CA LEU A 100 4.34 8.13 8.33
C LEU A 100 5.85 8.19 8.66
N VAL A 101 6.30 7.33 9.56
CA VAL A 101 7.71 7.15 9.90
C VAL A 101 8.29 5.99 9.09
N LEU A 102 8.85 6.31 7.93
CA LEU A 102 9.46 5.36 7.01
C LEU A 102 10.98 5.50 6.95
N PRO A 103 11.73 4.42 6.67
CA PRO A 103 13.14 4.52 6.30
C PRO A 103 13.34 5.51 5.14
N ARG A 104 14.42 6.30 5.21
CA ARG A 104 14.66 7.41 4.27
C ARG A 104 14.61 6.98 2.80
N ASN A 105 15.18 5.82 2.47
CA ASN A 105 15.17 5.26 1.12
C ASN A 105 13.76 4.87 0.64
N VAL A 106 12.94 4.27 1.51
CA VAL A 106 11.53 3.95 1.22
C VAL A 106 10.75 5.23 0.95
N ARG A 107 10.86 6.22 1.85
CA ARG A 107 10.19 7.51 1.69
C ARG A 107 10.58 8.19 0.38
N ALA A 108 11.87 8.24 0.06
CA ALA A 108 12.36 8.87 -1.16
C ALA A 108 11.78 8.25 -2.44
N HIS A 109 11.69 6.91 -2.52
CA HIS A 109 11.17 6.27 -3.71
C HIS A 109 9.65 6.32 -3.85
N TRP A 110 8.92 6.40 -2.74
CA TRP A 110 7.46 6.57 -2.76
C TRP A 110 7.04 8.03 -2.97
N GLN A 111 7.90 9.00 -2.63
CA GLN A 111 7.57 10.43 -2.64
C GLN A 111 7.01 10.90 -3.99
N SER A 112 7.61 10.50 -5.12
CA SER A 112 7.12 10.90 -6.44
C SER A 112 5.71 10.36 -6.75
N ILE A 113 5.39 9.17 -6.25
CA ILE A 113 4.06 8.56 -6.43
C ILE A 113 3.01 9.31 -5.60
N ILE A 114 3.38 9.75 -4.40
CA ILE A 114 2.51 10.58 -3.54
C ILE A 114 2.28 11.95 -4.18
N GLU A 115 3.34 12.60 -4.66
CA GLU A 115 3.26 13.93 -5.29
C GLU A 115 2.44 13.93 -6.59
N THR A 116 2.48 12.84 -7.35
CA THR A 116 1.67 12.71 -8.59
C THR A 116 0.18 12.52 -8.29
N ALA A 117 -0.17 12.07 -7.09
CA ALA A 117 -1.54 11.74 -6.70
C ALA A 117 -2.23 12.82 -5.83
N ALA A 118 -1.47 13.79 -5.32
CA ALA A 118 -1.95 14.91 -4.50
C ALA A 118 -2.42 16.07 -5.38
#